data_AF-A0A5C1PZ64-F1
#
_entry.id   AF-A0A5C1PZ64-F1
#
_cell.length_a   1.000
_cell.length_b   1.000
_cell.length_c   1.000
_cell.angle_alpha   90.00
_cell.angle_beta   90.00
_cell.angle_gamma   90.00
#
_symmetry.space_group_name_H-M   'P 1'
#
loop_
_entity.id
_entity.type
_entity.pdbx_description
1 polymer ?
#
loop_
_entity_poly.entity_id
_entity_poly.type
_entity_poly.pdbx_seq_one_letter_code
_entity_poly.pdbx_strand_id
1 'polypeptide(L)'
;MRFFSWLFRAAIFFVLFAFALNNQHEARIRWFFGFEFRAPMVLMVLVVFAAGALFGVLAMMPNWWRQRRRARASTEPQTPVTTTTAAVPALSGVTPVLPDVPLGAPPRDGL
;
A
#
# COMPACT_ATOMS: atom_id res chain seq x y z
N MET A 1 24.31 0.33 14.65
CA MET A 1 22.90 0.27 14.20
C MET A 1 21.86 0.22 15.33
N ARG A 2 22.08 -0.49 16.46
CA ARG A 2 21.11 -0.57 17.56
C ARG A 2 21.06 0.64 18.51
N PHE A 3 22.08 1.51 18.47
CA PHE A 3 22.20 2.65 19.37
C PHE A 3 21.07 3.66 19.16
N PHE A 4 20.69 3.93 17.91
CA PHE A 4 19.61 4.86 17.59
C PHE A 4 18.24 4.34 18.06
N SER A 5 17.96 3.06 17.84
CA SER A 5 16.74 2.41 18.35
C SER A 5 16.71 2.37 19.89
N TRP A 6 17.85 2.21 20.54
CA TRP A 6 17.95 2.28 22.01
C TRP A 6 17.69 3.70 22.53
N LEU A 7 18.33 4.71 21.92
CA LEU A 7 18.15 6.11 22.27
C LEU A 7 16.71 6.57 22.04
N PHE A 8 16.07 6.14 20.95
CA PHE A 8 14.67 6.43 20.68
C PHE A 8 13.74 5.82 21.75
N ARG A 9 13.97 4.57 22.16
CA ARG A 9 13.21 3.93 23.25
C ARG A 9 13.44 4.66 24.58
N ALA A 10 14.67 5.07 24.87
CA ALA A 10 15.00 5.85 26.05
C ALA A 10 14.35 7.25 26.03
N ALA A 11 14.32 7.92 24.88
CA ALA A 11 13.65 9.21 24.71
C ALA A 11 12.14 9.08 24.93
N ILE A 12 11.49 8.07 24.34
CA ILE A 12 10.08 7.78 24.58
C ILE A 12 9.84 7.52 26.06
N PHE A 13 10.65 6.67 26.70
CA PHE A 13 10.53 6.37 28.12
C PHE A 13 10.65 7.65 28.96
N PHE A 14 11.66 8.48 28.68
CA PHE A 14 11.89 9.71 29.42
C PHE A 14 10.72 10.69 29.26
N VAL A 15 10.17 10.83 28.05
CA VAL A 15 8.98 11.67 27.82
C VAL A 15 7.78 11.12 28.58
N LEU A 16 7.51 9.81 28.49
CA LEU A 16 6.40 9.19 29.22
C LEU A 16 6.57 9.29 30.74
N PHE A 17 7.79 9.14 31.24
CA PHE A 17 8.14 9.25 32.65
C PHE A 17 8.01 10.68 33.15
N ALA A 18 8.57 11.65 32.45
CA ALA A 18 8.45 13.08 32.76
C ALA A 18 6.99 13.52 32.69
N PHE A 19 6.24 13.05 31.70
CA PHE A 19 4.81 13.25 31.60
C PHE A 19 4.08 12.68 32.81
N ALA A 20 4.39 11.45 33.23
CA ALA A 20 3.80 10.83 34.41
C ALA A 20 4.12 11.60 35.69
N LEU A 21 5.36 12.07 35.86
CA LEU A 21 5.80 12.84 37.02
C LEU A 21 5.14 14.22 37.08
N ASN A 22 4.96 14.89 35.93
CA ASN A 22 4.33 16.21 35.87
C ASN A 22 2.79 16.13 35.94
N ASN A 23 2.21 15.02 35.49
CA ASN A 23 0.76 14.81 35.42
C ASN A 23 0.26 13.81 36.48
N GLN A 24 0.84 13.84 37.68
CA GLN A 24 0.34 13.06 38.83
C GLN A 24 -0.95 13.64 39.44
N HIS A 25 -1.41 14.77 38.94
CA HIS A 25 -2.63 15.41 39.42
C HIS A 25 -3.87 14.55 39.18
N GLU A 26 -4.80 14.62 40.12
CA GLU A 26 -6.05 13.87 40.08
C GLU A 26 -7.06 14.58 39.18
N ALA A 27 -7.51 13.89 38.12
CA ALA A 27 -8.58 14.33 37.24
C ALA A 27 -9.93 13.88 37.79
N ARG A 28 -10.94 14.74 37.74
CA ARG A 28 -12.32 14.40 38.15
C ARG A 28 -13.25 14.41 36.94
N ILE A 29 -13.84 13.26 36.65
CA ILE A 29 -14.92 13.12 35.66
C ILE A 29 -16.23 13.12 36.43
N ARG A 30 -17.02 14.18 36.25
CA ARG A 30 -18.32 14.34 36.91
C ARG A 30 -19.37 13.63 36.05
N TRP A 31 -19.86 12.51 36.55
CA TRP A 31 -20.97 11.78 35.96
C TRP A 31 -22.30 12.31 36.49
N PHE A 32 -23.38 11.76 35.95
CA PHE A 32 -24.74 12.05 36.35
C PHE A 32 -25.02 11.54 37.79
N PHE A 33 -25.97 12.14 38.51
CA PHE A 33 -26.29 11.88 39.93
C PHE A 33 -25.19 12.19 40.97
N GLY A 34 -24.21 13.06 40.65
CA GLY A 34 -23.17 13.46 41.59
C GLY A 34 -22.06 12.42 41.77
N PHE A 35 -22.04 11.36 40.95
CA PHE A 35 -20.94 10.41 40.91
C PHE A 35 -19.71 11.09 40.30
N GLU A 36 -18.60 11.14 41.04
CA GLU A 36 -17.34 11.72 40.56
C GLU A 36 -16.29 10.61 40.47
N PHE A 37 -15.85 10.30 39.25
CA PHE A 37 -14.74 9.38 39.06
C PHE A 37 -13.43 10.14 39.13
N ARG A 38 -12.54 9.72 40.03
CA ARG A 38 -11.23 10.35 40.26
C ARG A 38 -10.14 9.39 39.87
N ALA A 39 -9.23 9.84 39.02
CA ALA A 39 -8.06 9.07 38.64
C ALA A 39 -6.91 10.00 38.25
N PRO A 40 -5.64 9.57 38.37
CA PRO A 40 -4.50 10.33 37.88
C PRO A 40 -4.65 10.70 36.39
N MET A 41 -4.40 11.97 36.05
CA MET A 41 -4.46 12.50 34.68
C MET A 41 -3.65 11.65 33.69
N VAL A 42 -2.44 11.24 34.10
CA VAL A 42 -1.56 10.39 33.29
C VAL A 42 -2.25 9.09 32.83
N LEU A 43 -2.97 8.41 33.72
CA LEU A 43 -3.64 7.15 33.40
C LEU A 43 -4.80 7.37 32.42
N MET A 44 -5.57 8.44 32.63
CA MET A 44 -6.66 8.81 31.72
C MET A 44 -6.16 9.04 30.29
N VAL A 45 -5.11 9.86 30.14
CA VAL A 45 -4.51 10.15 28.83
C VAL A 45 -3.96 8.88 28.20
N LEU A 46 -3.24 8.05 28.95
CA LEU A 46 -2.68 6.79 28.45
C LEU A 46 -3.76 5.84 27.95
N VAL A 47 -4.87 5.68 28.69
CA VAL A 47 -5.98 4.80 28.31
C VAL A 47 -6.68 5.31 27.04
N VAL A 48 -7.00 6.59 26.98
CA VAL A 48 -7.65 7.19 25.80
C VAL A 48 -6.74 7.10 24.58
N PHE A 49 -5.45 7.39 24.74
CA PHE A 49 -4.46 7.26 23.68
C PHE A 49 -4.32 5.81 23.19
N ALA A 50 -4.19 4.85 24.10
CA ALA A 50 -4.07 3.43 23.76
C ALA A 50 -5.33 2.93 23.04
N ALA A 51 -6.53 3.33 23.49
CA ALA A 51 -7.77 3.04 22.81
C ALA A 51 -7.80 3.66 21.40
N GLY A 52 -7.46 4.95 21.27
CA GLY A 52 -7.40 5.64 19.99
C GLY A 52 -6.39 5.02 19.02
N ALA A 53 -5.22 4.62 19.50
CA ALA A 53 -4.21 3.91 18.71
C ALA A 53 -4.73 2.54 18.25
N LEU A 54 -5.39 1.78 19.13
CA LEU A 54 -6.00 0.50 18.78
C LEU A 54 -7.07 0.70 17.69
N PHE A 55 -7.97 1.67 17.85
CA PHE A 55 -8.96 2.02 16.84
C PHE A 55 -8.32 2.48 15.52
N GLY A 56 -7.25 3.28 15.57
CA GLY A 56 -6.50 3.72 14.39
C GLY A 56 -5.87 2.55 13.62
N VAL A 57 -5.24 1.60 14.34
CA VAL A 57 -4.70 0.38 13.75
C VAL A 57 -5.81 -0.49 13.17
N LEU A 58 -6.92 -0.67 13.90
CA LEU A 58 -8.09 -1.40 13.41
C LEU A 58 -8.70 -0.74 12.17
N ALA A 59 -8.73 0.60 12.09
CA ALA A 59 -9.22 1.34 10.94
C ALA A 59 -8.30 1.23 9.71
N MET A 60 -6.98 1.10 9.92
CA MET A 60 -6.00 0.88 8.84
C MET A 60 -5.96 -0.58 8.33
N MET A 61 -6.28 -1.55 9.20
CA MET A 61 -6.30 -2.99 8.87
C MET A 61 -7.16 -3.37 7.64
N PRO A 62 -8.42 -2.93 7.48
CA PRO A 62 -9.26 -3.34 6.35
C PRO A 62 -8.74 -2.82 5.00
N ASN A 63 -8.06 -1.67 4.99
CA ASN A 63 -7.54 -1.09 3.76
C ASN A 63 -6.41 -1.95 3.18
N TRP A 64 -5.55 -2.49 4.04
CA TRP A 64 -4.47 -3.41 3.64
C TRP A 64 -5.00 -4.76 3.14
N TRP A 65 -6.10 -5.27 3.73
CA TRP A 65 -6.74 -6.50 3.29
C TRP A 65 -7.38 -6.38 1.90
N ARG A 66 -8.02 -5.24 1.58
CA ARG A 66 -8.55 -4.99 0.24
C ARG A 66 -7.45 -4.94 -0.82
N GLN A 67 -6.32 -4.30 -0.50
CA GLN A 67 -5.17 -4.25 -1.40
C GLN A 67 -4.56 -5.64 -1.62
N ARG A 68 -4.44 -6.46 -0.57
CA ARG A 68 -3.92 -7.82 -0.66
C ARG A 68 -4.84 -8.77 -1.45
N ARG A 69 -6.15 -8.57 -1.40
CA ARG A 69 -7.12 -9.33 -2.23
C ARG A 69 -7.03 -8.96 -3.71
N ARG A 70 -6.88 -7.68 -4.04
CA ARG A 70 -6.69 -7.22 -5.43
C ARG A 70 -5.38 -7.74 -6.04
N ALA A 71 -4.29 -7.74 -5.26
CA ALA A 71 -3.01 -8.30 -5.70
C ALA A 71 -3.08 -9.80 -6.04
N ARG A 72 -3.97 -10.57 -5.40
CA ARG A 72 -4.20 -11.99 -5.72
C ARG A 72 -5.11 -12.21 -6.92
N ALA A 73 -6.01 -11.26 -7.22
CA ALA A 73 -6.90 -11.33 -8.38
C ALA A 73 -6.20 -10.91 -9.69
N SER A 74 -5.09 -10.16 -9.61
CA SER A 74 -4.29 -9.79 -10.79
C SER A 74 -3.22 -10.82 -11.17
N THR A 75 -3.13 -11.96 -10.46
CA THR A 75 -2.36 -13.13 -10.88
C THR A 75 -3.27 -14.10 -11.63
N GLU A 76 -3.95 -13.60 -12.66
CA GLU A 76 -4.41 -14.48 -13.72
C GLU A 76 -3.17 -14.77 -14.61
N PRO A 77 -2.83 -16.04 -14.86
CA PRO A 77 -1.68 -16.37 -15.70
C PRO A 77 -1.92 -15.76 -17.08
N GLN A 78 -1.07 -14.81 -17.49
CA GLN A 78 -0.94 -14.48 -18.90
C GLN A 78 -0.61 -15.79 -19.61
N THR A 79 -1.58 -16.32 -20.34
CA THR A 79 -1.40 -17.46 -21.22
C THR A 79 -0.29 -17.08 -22.17
N PRO A 80 0.84 -17.80 -22.21
CA PRO A 80 1.89 -17.50 -23.16
C PRO A 80 1.29 -17.72 -24.54
N VAL A 81 1.12 -16.64 -25.31
CA VAL A 81 0.95 -16.79 -26.75
C VAL A 81 2.29 -17.32 -27.25
N THR A 82 2.38 -18.64 -27.36
CA THR A 82 3.46 -19.31 -28.08
C THR A 82 3.36 -18.80 -29.51
N THR A 83 4.20 -17.82 -29.86
CA THR A 83 4.54 -17.57 -31.25
C THR A 83 5.21 -18.85 -31.74
N THR A 84 4.41 -19.75 -32.31
CA THR A 84 4.88 -20.89 -33.08
C THR A 84 5.56 -20.32 -34.31
N THR A 85 6.83 -19.95 -34.16
CA THR A 85 7.77 -19.91 -35.27
C THR A 85 7.94 -21.36 -35.72
N ALA A 86 7.11 -21.78 -36.66
CA ALA A 86 7.27 -23.02 -37.40
C ALA A 86 8.52 -22.88 -38.28
N ALA A 87 9.68 -23.31 -37.76
CA ALA A 87 10.72 -23.88 -38.60
C ALA A 87 10.24 -25.28 -39.01
N VAL A 88 10.30 -25.65 -40.30
CA VAL A 88 11.28 -26.54 -40.97
C VAL A 88 10.63 -26.92 -42.34
N PRO A 89 11.30 -27.33 -43.44
CA PRO A 89 12.66 -27.13 -43.98
C PRO A 89 12.66 -26.59 -45.44
N ALA A 90 13.85 -26.35 -45.97
CA ALA A 90 14.12 -25.99 -47.35
C ALA A 90 13.88 -27.11 -48.40
N LEU A 91 13.76 -26.67 -49.65
CA LEU A 91 13.96 -27.35 -50.96
C LEU A 91 12.76 -28.08 -51.58
N SER A 92 12.11 -27.43 -52.55
CA SER A 92 12.12 -27.89 -53.96
C SER A 92 11.19 -27.06 -54.84
N GLY A 93 11.79 -26.39 -55.83
CA GLY A 93 11.26 -26.34 -57.19
C GLY A 93 10.33 -25.19 -57.56
N VAL A 94 10.67 -24.61 -58.72
CA VAL A 94 9.81 -23.85 -59.64
C VAL A 94 9.80 -22.33 -59.45
N THR A 95 10.76 -21.71 -60.12
CA THR A 95 10.65 -20.38 -60.74
C THR A 95 9.47 -20.34 -61.72
N PRO A 96 8.70 -19.23 -61.73
CA PRO A 96 8.62 -18.47 -62.98
C PRO A 96 8.61 -16.94 -62.77
N VAL A 97 9.62 -16.29 -63.34
CA VAL A 97 9.60 -15.08 -64.21
C VAL A 97 8.39 -14.09 -64.13
N LEU A 98 8.69 -12.85 -63.65
CA LEU A 98 8.45 -11.48 -64.20
C LEU A 98 6.99 -10.99 -64.47
N PRO A 99 6.61 -9.67 -64.43
CA PRO A 99 7.40 -8.43 -64.45
C PRO A 99 7.14 -7.35 -63.37
N ASP A 100 8.12 -6.46 -63.23
CA ASP A 100 7.99 -5.16 -62.57
C ASP A 100 6.88 -4.32 -63.21
N VAL A 101 5.87 -3.97 -62.41
CA VAL A 101 4.79 -3.06 -62.80
C VAL A 101 5.05 -1.70 -62.14
N PRO A 102 5.45 -0.64 -62.88
CA PRO A 102 5.56 0.69 -62.34
C PRO A 102 4.16 1.33 -62.35
N LEU A 103 3.38 1.12 -61.29
CA LEU A 103 2.12 1.84 -61.09
C LEU A 103 2.39 3.09 -60.24
N GLY A 104 2.77 4.16 -60.93
CA GLY A 104 2.59 5.51 -60.41
C GLY A 104 1.11 5.76 -60.13
N ALA A 105 0.78 6.14 -58.90
CA ALA A 105 -0.52 6.67 -58.53
C ALA A 105 -0.36 8.12 -58.05
N PRO A 106 -1.22 9.05 -58.52
CA PRO A 106 -1.00 10.49 -58.45
C PRO A 106 -1.22 11.09 -57.04
N PRO A 107 -0.72 12.33 -56.79
CA PRO A 107 -0.97 13.04 -55.55
C PRO A 107 -2.47 13.30 -55.42
N ARG A 108 -3.07 12.77 -54.35
CA ARG A 108 -4.35 13.28 -53.86
C ARG A 108 -4.02 14.55 -53.11
N ASP A 109 -4.56 15.68 -53.56
CA ASP A 109 -5.33 16.59 -52.71
C ASP A 109 -5.91 17.70 -53.57
N GLY A 110 -7.25 17.73 -53.61
CA GLY A 110 -8.04 18.85 -54.04
C GLY A 110 -8.93 19.26 -52.88
N LEU A 111 -8.66 20.47 -52.36
CA LEU A 111 -9.46 21.44 -51.58
C LEU A 111 -8.61 22.13 -50.52
#